data_AF-A0A374BML3-F1
#
_entry.id   AF-A0A374BML3-F1
#
_cell.length_a   1.000
_cell.length_b   1.000
_cell.length_c   1.000
_cell.angle_alpha   90.00
_cell.angle_beta   90.00
_cell.angle_gamma   90.00
#
_symmetry.space_group_name_H-M   'P 1'
#
loop_
_entity.id
_entity.type
_entity.pdbx_description
1 polymer ?
#
loop_
_entity_poly.entity_id
_entity_poly.type
_entity_poly.pdbx_seq_one_letter_code
_entity_poly.pdbx_strand_id
1 'polypeptide(L)'
;MAKYNYVTCEEGVSQYDDYDLNEHRIVPARYVEAKLAIDTGNPYIEALPYPRTGRNIISSYSQTMADFDYDKIKSMSTIDKILQIRSLRSIRFPLPFHAELELSFYNALITSYRSRHILHSDNDKVSYSVENQEYAASNILIGDSSASTDAGFSLIGYSGCGKSSAIQMLVSYYPQVIMHTTENGEYFPQITYLVVNCIPNSNFSALYDGIGDAIDKALGNIKPIYSAEIMKIRTLGAKAERIREYVEKFAIGIIIFDEIQLIDFSHTRENSFDSLLTLSNRTKVATAVVGTEDAKAKMFKTLRTARRVGNVINGNMYCIVRTEISFTFL
;
A
#
# COMPACT_ATOMS: atom_id res chain seq x y z
N MET A 1 3.22 0.40 -30.08
CA MET A 1 3.81 0.06 -28.76
C MET A 1 4.48 1.30 -28.26
N ALA A 2 4.05 1.84 -27.11
CA ALA A 2 4.75 2.95 -26.48
C ALA A 2 6.19 2.52 -26.19
N LYS A 3 7.17 3.33 -26.61
CA LYS A 3 8.57 3.10 -26.32
C LYS A 3 8.88 3.63 -24.93
N TYR A 4 8.96 2.73 -23.96
CA TYR A 4 9.47 3.05 -22.63
C TYR A 4 11.00 2.95 -22.63
N ASN A 5 11.66 3.85 -21.90
CA ASN A 5 13.10 3.78 -21.69
C ASN A 5 13.38 2.82 -20.53
N TYR A 6 13.95 1.66 -20.85
CA TYR A 6 14.28 0.64 -19.85
C TYR A 6 15.62 0.93 -19.19
N VAL A 7 15.70 0.62 -17.90
CA VAL A 7 16.93 0.68 -17.10
C VAL A 7 17.35 -0.73 -16.69
N THR A 8 18.66 -0.95 -16.57
CA THR A 8 19.22 -2.21 -16.06
C THR A 8 19.55 -2.04 -14.59
N CYS A 9 19.06 -2.95 -13.75
CA CYS A 9 19.36 -2.99 -12.32
C CYS A 9 20.17 -4.24 -12.00
N GLU A 10 21.11 -4.12 -11.06
CA GLU A 10 21.80 -5.28 -10.50
C GLU A 10 20.83 -6.15 -9.68
N GLU A 11 21.19 -7.42 -9.46
CA GLU A 11 20.34 -8.33 -8.70
C GLU A 11 20.16 -7.86 -7.26
N GLY A 12 18.91 -7.66 -6.86
CA GLY A 12 18.56 -7.19 -5.52
C GLY A 12 18.59 -5.67 -5.33
N VAL A 13 18.91 -4.91 -6.38
CA VAL A 13 18.84 -3.45 -6.42
C VAL A 13 17.54 -3.01 -7.10
N SER A 14 16.84 -2.06 -6.49
CA SER A 14 15.65 -1.42 -7.05
C SER A 14 16.05 -0.28 -7.98
N GLN A 15 15.26 -0.07 -9.03
CA GLN A 15 15.39 1.09 -9.92
C GLN A 15 15.15 2.44 -9.22
N TYR A 16 14.77 2.43 -7.94
CA TYR A 16 14.55 3.62 -7.11
C TYR A 16 15.45 3.68 -5.86
N ASP A 17 16.46 2.82 -5.72
CA ASP A 17 17.35 2.81 -4.54
C ASP A 17 18.18 4.11 -4.36
N ASP A 18 18.28 4.93 -5.41
CA ASP A 18 18.89 6.27 -5.38
C ASP A 18 17.95 7.37 -4.85
N TYR A 19 16.67 7.08 -4.62
CA TYR A 19 15.70 8.01 -4.03
C TYR A 19 15.53 7.76 -2.53
N ASP A 20 15.48 8.83 -1.73
CA ASP A 20 14.87 8.75 -0.41
C ASP A 20 13.35 8.85 -0.55
N LEU A 21 12.69 7.69 -0.62
CA LEU A 21 11.24 7.58 -0.79
C LEU A 21 10.44 8.04 0.43
N ASN A 22 11.08 8.31 1.57
CA ASN A 22 10.39 8.93 2.71
C ASN A 22 10.18 10.43 2.49
N GLU A 23 11.13 11.08 1.81
CA GLU A 23 11.08 12.50 1.45
C GLU A 23 10.42 12.72 0.08
N HIS A 24 10.79 11.92 -0.92
CA HIS A 24 10.36 12.04 -2.31
C HIS A 24 9.37 10.93 -2.67
N ARG A 25 8.10 11.15 -2.33
CA ARG A 25 7.04 10.16 -2.51
C ARG A 25 6.53 10.04 -3.94
N ILE A 26 6.73 11.08 -4.74
CA ILE A 26 6.34 11.16 -6.16
C ILE A 26 7.62 11.13 -6.98
N VAL A 27 7.77 10.11 -7.84
CA VAL A 27 8.98 9.90 -8.64
C VAL A 27 8.63 9.69 -10.12
N PRO A 28 9.52 10.04 -11.07
CA PRO A 28 9.33 9.68 -12.47
C PRO A 28 9.46 8.17 -12.66
N ALA A 29 8.67 7.61 -13.59
CA ALA A 29 8.70 6.19 -13.91
C ALA A 29 10.05 5.73 -14.47
N ARG A 30 10.59 4.64 -13.90
CA ARG A 30 11.74 3.91 -14.41
C ARG A 30 11.34 2.45 -14.63
N TYR A 31 11.54 1.96 -15.84
CA TYR A 31 11.02 0.66 -16.27
C TYR A 31 12.13 -0.38 -16.26
N VAL A 32 11.89 -1.53 -15.64
CA VAL A 32 12.75 -2.70 -15.71
C VAL A 32 11.99 -3.79 -16.44
N GLU A 33 12.66 -4.53 -17.32
CA GLU A 33 12.03 -5.61 -18.07
C GLU A 33 11.38 -6.63 -17.12
N ALA A 34 10.14 -7.02 -17.46
CA ALA A 34 9.42 -7.99 -16.67
C ALA A 34 10.09 -9.38 -16.73
N LYS A 35 10.26 -10.03 -15.57
CA LYS A 35 10.79 -11.40 -15.48
C LYS A 35 9.85 -12.45 -16.08
N LEU A 36 8.56 -12.15 -16.17
CA LEU A 36 7.53 -13.07 -16.67
C LEU A 36 6.96 -12.54 -17.98
N ALA A 37 6.85 -13.41 -18.99
CA ALA A 37 6.35 -13.04 -20.31
C ALA A 37 4.91 -12.47 -20.31
N ILE A 38 4.08 -12.84 -19.33
CA ILE A 38 2.71 -12.32 -19.18
C ILE A 38 2.68 -10.84 -18.76
N ASP A 39 3.74 -10.36 -18.13
CA ASP A 39 3.85 -9.00 -17.60
C ASP A 39 4.57 -8.05 -18.56
N THR A 40 5.26 -8.61 -19.56
CA THR A 40 6.06 -7.85 -20.52
C THR A 40 5.22 -6.81 -21.24
N GLY A 41 5.68 -5.56 -21.21
CA GLY A 41 5.02 -4.42 -21.83
C GLY A 41 3.88 -3.81 -21.02
N ASN A 42 3.62 -4.28 -19.79
CA ASN A 42 2.72 -3.59 -18.87
C ASN A 42 3.49 -2.52 -18.08
N PRO A 43 3.32 -1.22 -18.37
CA PRO A 43 4.10 -0.14 -17.76
C PRO A 43 3.87 -0.02 -16.24
N TYR A 44 2.67 -0.37 -15.75
CA TYR A 44 2.35 -0.31 -14.33
C TYR A 44 3.02 -1.43 -13.53
N ILE A 45 3.44 -2.51 -14.19
CA ILE A 45 4.18 -3.61 -13.57
C ILE A 45 5.68 -3.39 -13.70
N GLU A 46 6.16 -3.04 -14.90
CA GLU A 46 7.58 -2.83 -15.18
C GLU A 46 8.15 -1.62 -14.44
N ALA A 47 7.31 -0.68 -14.03
CA ALA A 47 7.71 0.45 -13.19
C ALA A 47 7.79 0.12 -11.69
N LEU A 48 7.31 -1.05 -11.22
CA LEU A 48 7.37 -1.41 -9.80
C LEU A 48 8.73 -2.01 -9.42
N PRO A 49 9.24 -1.74 -8.21
CA PRO A 49 10.39 -2.47 -7.70
C PRO A 49 10.01 -3.93 -7.40
N TYR A 50 10.95 -4.85 -7.64
CA TYR A 50 10.81 -6.26 -7.22
C TYR A 50 10.86 -6.36 -5.69
N PRO A 51 10.17 -7.35 -5.07
CA PRO A 51 10.13 -7.46 -3.62
C PRO A 51 11.52 -7.75 -3.06
N ARG A 52 11.77 -7.27 -1.83
CA ARG A 52 13.01 -7.60 -1.12
C ARG A 52 13.05 -9.09 -0.81
N THR A 53 14.23 -9.68 -0.84
CA THR A 53 14.43 -11.11 -0.53
C THR A 53 15.62 -11.32 0.41
N GLY A 54 15.61 -12.45 1.14
CA GLY A 54 16.75 -12.92 1.94
C GLY A 54 17.37 -11.85 2.83
N ARG A 55 18.65 -11.55 2.58
CA ARG A 55 19.44 -10.58 3.36
C ARG A 55 18.91 -9.15 3.29
N ASN A 56 18.30 -8.74 2.17
CA ASN A 56 17.76 -7.39 2.02
C ASN A 56 16.57 -7.15 2.95
N ILE A 57 15.77 -8.18 3.22
CA ILE A 57 14.71 -8.09 4.24
C ILE A 57 15.34 -7.91 5.62
N ILE A 58 16.36 -8.70 5.96
CA ILE A 58 17.00 -8.61 7.27
C ILE A 58 17.59 -7.22 7.50
N SER A 59 18.34 -6.69 6.53
CA SER A 59 18.98 -5.38 6.65
C SER A 59 17.95 -4.25 6.71
N SER A 60 16.96 -4.23 5.81
CA SER A 60 15.95 -3.17 5.80
C SER A 60 14.99 -3.22 7.00
N TYR A 61 14.72 -4.41 7.53
CA TYR A 61 13.85 -4.57 8.69
C TYR A 61 14.57 -4.49 10.04
N SER A 62 15.90 -4.37 10.01
CA SER A 62 16.71 -4.10 11.20
C SER A 62 16.91 -2.59 11.33
N GLN A 63 16.25 -1.97 12.31
CA GLN A 63 16.58 -0.60 12.69
C GLN A 63 17.41 -0.65 13.96
N THR A 64 18.68 -0.27 13.84
CA THR A 64 19.58 -0.09 14.98
C THR A 64 19.57 1.37 15.42
N MET A 65 20.18 1.64 16.58
CA MET A 65 20.44 3.01 16.99
C MET A 65 21.66 3.53 16.21
N ALA A 66 21.45 4.49 15.32
CA ALA A 66 22.52 5.08 14.50
C ALA A 66 23.61 5.75 15.37
N ASP A 67 23.22 6.35 16.50
CA ASP A 67 24.10 7.16 17.36
C ASP A 67 24.47 6.49 18.69
N PHE A 68 24.35 5.16 18.80
CA PHE A 68 24.71 4.47 20.05
C PHE A 68 26.23 4.45 20.25
N ASP A 69 26.70 5.31 21.16
CA ASP A 69 28.10 5.41 21.56
C ASP A 69 28.20 5.14 23.06
N TYR A 70 28.73 3.96 23.40
CA TYR A 70 28.81 3.47 24.78
C TYR A 70 29.63 4.40 25.67
N ASP A 71 30.71 5.00 25.16
CA ASP A 71 31.58 5.85 25.95
C ASP A 71 30.96 7.24 26.17
N LYS A 72 30.23 7.78 25.16
CA LYS A 72 29.40 8.98 25.37
C LYS A 72 28.34 8.74 26.44
N ILE A 73 27.67 7.58 26.43
CA ILE A 73 26.63 7.24 27.40
C ILE A 73 27.16 7.24 28.84
N LYS A 74 28.40 6.76 29.09
CA LYS A 74 29.00 6.80 30.43
C LYS A 74 29.06 8.23 30.98
N SER A 75 29.47 9.17 30.14
CA SER A 75 29.67 10.58 30.49
C SER A 75 28.38 11.41 30.59
N MET A 76 27.23 10.87 30.13
CA MET A 76 25.95 11.58 30.16
C MET A 76 25.40 11.78 31.56
N SER A 77 24.69 12.91 31.74
CA SER A 77 23.88 13.16 32.94
C SER A 77 22.76 12.13 33.06
N THR A 78 22.20 11.98 34.26
CA THR A 78 21.05 11.09 34.49
C THR A 78 19.86 11.46 33.62
N ILE A 79 19.63 12.76 33.38
CA ILE A 79 18.52 13.24 32.55
C ILE A 79 18.74 12.85 31.08
N ASP A 80 19.95 13.04 30.55
CA ASP A 80 20.26 12.69 29.16
C ASP A 80 20.16 11.18 28.92
N LYS A 81 20.59 10.36 29.89
CA LYS A 81 20.38 8.90 29.86
C LYS A 81 18.89 8.54 29.78
N ILE A 82 18.05 9.21 30.58
CA ILE A 82 16.59 9.00 30.53
C ILE A 82 16.00 9.40 29.18
N LEU A 83 16.48 10.50 28.58
CA LEU A 83 16.06 10.92 27.25
C LEU A 83 16.48 9.91 26.18
N GLN A 84 17.70 9.35 26.28
CA GLN A 84 18.17 8.30 25.37
C GLN A 84 17.43 6.97 25.53
N ILE A 85 16.93 6.61 26.72
CA ILE A 85 16.10 5.40 26.87
C ILE A 85 14.86 5.44 25.94
N ARG A 86 14.35 6.63 25.61
CA ARG A 86 13.23 6.77 24.69
C ARG A 86 13.58 6.36 23.26
N SER A 87 14.83 6.52 22.81
CA SER A 87 15.26 6.09 21.47
C SER A 87 15.41 4.59 21.35
N LEU A 88 15.49 3.82 22.44
CA LEU A 88 15.37 2.35 22.38
C LEU A 88 14.05 1.90 21.72
N ARG A 89 13.01 2.73 21.78
CA ARG A 89 11.74 2.47 21.08
C ARG A 89 11.85 2.53 19.55
N SER A 90 12.95 3.01 18.97
CA SER A 90 13.17 2.96 17.52
C SER A 90 13.85 1.67 17.06
N ILE A 91 14.36 0.84 17.98
CA ILE A 91 14.99 -0.43 17.60
C ILE A 91 13.95 -1.37 17.00
N ARG A 92 14.24 -1.94 15.84
CA ARG A 92 13.41 -2.92 15.16
C ARG A 92 14.25 -4.12 14.76
N PHE A 93 13.66 -5.30 14.87
CA PHE A 93 14.24 -6.55 14.41
C PHE A 93 13.33 -7.16 13.34
N PRO A 94 13.89 -7.91 12.37
CA PRO A 94 13.10 -8.64 11.40
C PRO A 94 12.24 -9.69 12.13
N LEU A 95 10.95 -9.70 11.83
CA LEU A 95 10.00 -10.69 12.35
C LEU A 95 9.76 -11.78 11.31
N PRO A 96 9.44 -13.02 11.72
CA PRO A 96 9.30 -14.15 10.78
C PRO A 96 8.29 -13.93 9.65
N PHE A 97 7.25 -13.12 9.88
CA PHE A 97 6.21 -12.87 8.89
C PHE A 97 6.59 -11.82 7.82
N HIS A 98 7.71 -11.10 7.96
CA HIS A 98 8.07 -10.02 7.03
C HIS A 98 8.34 -10.52 5.61
N ALA A 99 8.94 -11.71 5.45
CA ALA A 99 9.19 -12.29 4.14
C ALA A 99 7.89 -12.67 3.41
N GLU A 100 6.92 -13.21 4.15
CA GLU A 100 5.60 -13.51 3.61
C GLU A 100 4.84 -12.22 3.25
N LEU A 101 5.00 -11.17 4.07
CA LEU A 101 4.42 -9.85 3.83
C LEU A 101 4.93 -9.20 2.54
N GLU A 102 6.25 -9.19 2.32
CA GLU A 102 6.87 -8.70 1.08
C GLU A 102 6.30 -9.39 -0.16
N LEU A 103 6.30 -10.72 -0.15
CA LEU A 103 5.83 -11.51 -1.28
C LEU A 103 4.33 -11.35 -1.52
N SER A 104 3.52 -11.35 -0.45
CA SER A 104 2.07 -11.18 -0.54
C SER A 104 1.70 -9.80 -1.06
N PHE A 105 2.41 -8.74 -0.63
CA PHE A 105 2.19 -7.39 -1.11
C PHE A 105 2.56 -7.22 -2.58
N TYR A 106 3.73 -7.71 -2.99
CA TYR A 106 4.13 -7.66 -4.40
C TYR A 106 3.17 -8.44 -5.30
N ASN A 107 2.81 -9.67 -4.92
CA ASN A 107 1.85 -10.48 -5.68
C ASN A 107 0.48 -9.80 -5.78
N ALA A 108 0.04 -9.11 -4.72
CA ALA A 108 -1.19 -8.34 -4.74
C ALA A 108 -1.14 -7.18 -5.75
N LEU A 109 -0.06 -6.41 -5.78
CA LEU A 109 0.14 -5.33 -6.75
C LEU A 109 0.16 -5.85 -8.19
N ILE A 110 0.95 -6.88 -8.46
CA ILE A 110 1.09 -7.44 -9.80
C ILE A 110 -0.24 -8.00 -10.31
N THR A 111 -0.93 -8.80 -9.49
CA THR A 111 -2.23 -9.38 -9.87
C THR A 111 -3.29 -8.29 -10.10
N SER A 112 -3.23 -7.24 -9.28
CA SER A 112 -4.09 -6.06 -9.40
C SER A 112 -3.89 -5.32 -10.72
N TYR A 113 -2.65 -5.13 -11.18
CA TYR A 113 -2.36 -4.49 -12.47
C TYR A 113 -2.56 -5.40 -13.68
N ARG A 114 -2.28 -6.71 -13.56
CA ARG A 114 -2.56 -7.71 -14.61
C ARG A 114 -4.04 -7.79 -14.98
N SER A 115 -4.90 -7.60 -14.00
CA SER A 115 -6.36 -7.74 -14.17
C SER A 115 -7.02 -6.47 -14.72
N ARG A 116 -6.23 -5.53 -15.26
CA ARG A 116 -6.70 -4.24 -15.75
C ARG A 116 -6.10 -3.94 -17.11
N HIS A 117 -6.77 -3.06 -17.85
CA HIS A 117 -6.29 -2.59 -19.14
C HIS A 117 -6.41 -1.07 -19.25
N ILE A 118 -5.56 -0.49 -20.09
CA ILE A 118 -5.53 0.95 -20.35
C ILE A 118 -6.70 1.28 -21.27
N LEU A 119 -7.53 2.22 -20.84
CA LEU A 119 -8.51 2.88 -21.70
C LEU A 119 -7.95 4.24 -22.10
N HIS A 120 -7.77 4.44 -23.40
CA HIS A 120 -7.22 5.67 -23.99
C HIS A 120 -8.29 6.40 -24.82
N SER A 121 -8.32 7.73 -24.75
CA SER A 121 -9.13 8.57 -25.63
C SER A 121 -8.29 9.70 -26.23
N ASP A 122 -8.32 9.85 -27.55
CA ASP A 122 -7.66 10.96 -28.25
C ASP A 122 -8.40 12.30 -28.06
N ASN A 123 -9.71 12.24 -27.81
CA ASN A 123 -10.59 13.42 -27.79
C ASN A 123 -10.96 13.89 -26.39
N ASP A 124 -10.93 12.99 -25.41
CA ASP A 124 -11.33 13.28 -24.04
C ASP A 124 -10.13 13.20 -23.11
N LYS A 125 -10.01 14.19 -22.23
CA LYS A 125 -8.99 14.20 -21.18
C LYS A 125 -9.63 14.17 -19.81
N VAL A 126 -8.99 13.41 -18.92
CA VAL A 126 -9.36 13.34 -17.51
C VAL A 126 -8.47 14.29 -16.73
N SER A 127 -9.06 15.35 -16.19
CA SER A 127 -8.34 16.30 -15.32
C SER A 127 -8.03 15.68 -13.96
N TYR A 128 -6.85 16.00 -13.45
CA TYR A 128 -6.38 15.62 -12.13
C TYR A 128 -5.39 16.66 -11.57
N SER A 129 -5.05 16.54 -10.29
CA SER A 129 -4.21 17.48 -9.57
C SER A 129 -3.19 16.76 -8.71
N VAL A 130 -1.93 17.16 -8.86
CA VAL A 130 -0.76 16.66 -8.12
C VAL A 130 0.01 17.86 -7.63
N GLU A 131 0.41 17.85 -6.35
CA GLU A 131 1.04 18.99 -5.68
C GLU A 131 0.25 20.30 -5.85
N ASN A 132 -1.09 20.18 -5.83
CA ASN A 132 -2.05 21.24 -6.12
C ASN A 132 -1.88 21.94 -7.49
N GLN A 133 -1.20 21.31 -8.45
CA GLN A 133 -1.12 21.72 -9.85
C GLN A 133 -2.03 20.86 -10.72
N GLU A 134 -2.72 21.47 -11.69
CA GLU A 134 -3.63 20.76 -12.57
C GLU A 134 -2.91 20.14 -13.79
N TYR A 135 -3.30 18.92 -14.09
CA TYR A 135 -2.83 18.13 -15.22
C TYR A 135 -4.04 17.47 -15.90
N ALA A 136 -3.79 16.92 -17.08
CA ALA A 136 -4.78 16.19 -17.85
C ALA A 136 -4.12 14.94 -18.45
N ALA A 137 -4.79 13.80 -18.36
CA ALA A 137 -4.36 12.55 -18.95
C ALA A 137 -5.41 12.03 -19.95
N SER A 138 -4.98 11.44 -21.06
CA SER A 138 -5.85 10.74 -22.01
C SER A 138 -6.22 9.32 -21.58
N ASN A 139 -5.63 8.84 -20.47
CA ASN A 139 -5.66 7.43 -20.08
C ASN A 139 -6.21 7.25 -18.68
N ILE A 140 -6.99 6.18 -18.50
CA ILE A 140 -7.32 5.61 -17.19
C ILE A 140 -7.07 4.10 -17.21
N LEU A 141 -6.96 3.49 -16.03
CA LEU A 141 -6.74 2.06 -15.90
C LEU A 141 -7.99 1.38 -15.34
N ILE A 142 -8.68 0.59 -16.17
CA ILE A 142 -9.98 -0.01 -15.83
C ILE A 142 -9.88 -1.51 -15.57
N GLY A 143 -10.71 -1.98 -14.63
CA GLY A 143 -10.83 -3.39 -14.29
C GLY A 143 -11.39 -4.24 -15.42
N ASP A 144 -10.77 -5.38 -15.70
CA ASP A 144 -11.37 -6.39 -16.58
C ASP A 144 -12.49 -7.12 -15.85
N SER A 145 -13.73 -6.87 -16.27
CA SER A 145 -14.94 -7.52 -15.73
C SER A 145 -14.90 -9.05 -15.77
N SER A 146 -14.15 -9.64 -16.72
CA SER A 146 -14.04 -11.08 -16.92
C SER A 146 -12.95 -11.76 -16.08
N ALA A 147 -12.00 -10.98 -15.56
CA ALA A 147 -10.92 -11.49 -14.74
C ALA A 147 -11.40 -11.90 -13.33
N SER A 148 -10.84 -12.99 -12.80
CA SER A 148 -11.03 -13.38 -11.41
C SER A 148 -10.43 -12.32 -10.48
N THR A 149 -11.17 -11.90 -9.47
CA THR A 149 -10.65 -10.97 -8.47
C THR A 149 -9.82 -11.73 -7.45
N ASP A 150 -8.50 -11.59 -7.53
CA ASP A 150 -7.59 -12.03 -6.47
C ASP A 150 -7.29 -10.86 -5.52
N ALA A 151 -7.44 -11.15 -4.23
CA ALA A 151 -7.93 -10.19 -3.27
C ALA A 151 -6.89 -9.81 -2.22
N GLY A 152 -5.79 -9.22 -2.64
CA GLY A 152 -4.77 -8.69 -1.72
C GLY A 152 -4.32 -9.68 -0.63
N PHE A 153 -4.30 -9.23 0.63
CA PHE A 153 -3.90 -10.05 1.77
C PHE A 153 -4.50 -9.53 3.09
N SER A 154 -4.50 -10.37 4.12
CA SER A 154 -4.84 -10.00 5.50
C SER A 154 -3.62 -10.17 6.40
N LEU A 155 -3.26 -9.16 7.18
CA LEU A 155 -2.27 -9.26 8.25
C LEU A 155 -2.99 -9.18 9.60
N ILE A 156 -3.12 -10.34 10.26
CA ILE A 156 -3.89 -10.49 11.50
C ILE A 156 -2.97 -10.81 12.67
N GLY A 157 -3.17 -10.15 13.81
CA GLY A 157 -2.48 -10.46 15.05
C GLY A 157 -2.86 -9.53 16.19
N TYR A 158 -2.43 -9.82 17.42
CA TYR A 158 -2.76 -9.00 18.59
C TYR A 158 -2.28 -7.54 18.44
N SER A 159 -2.92 -6.61 19.16
CA SER A 159 -2.47 -5.21 19.17
C SER A 159 -1.03 -5.13 19.73
N GLY A 160 -0.20 -4.30 19.11
CA GLY A 160 1.21 -4.15 19.52
C GLY A 160 2.18 -5.21 18.98
N CYS A 161 1.75 -6.21 18.19
CA CYS A 161 2.67 -7.22 17.61
C CYS A 161 3.48 -6.72 16.39
N GLY A 162 3.51 -5.40 16.15
CA GLY A 162 4.35 -4.81 15.10
C GLY A 162 3.75 -4.74 13.70
N LYS A 163 2.45 -5.01 13.50
CA LYS A 163 1.80 -4.98 12.17
C LYS A 163 1.94 -3.63 11.44
N SER A 164 1.50 -2.54 12.06
CA SER A 164 1.56 -1.20 11.45
C SER A 164 2.99 -0.77 11.18
N SER A 165 3.94 -1.10 12.07
CA SER A 165 5.38 -0.89 11.84
C SER A 165 5.87 -1.68 10.63
N ALA A 166 5.48 -2.95 10.48
CA ALA A 166 5.87 -3.79 9.37
C ALA A 166 5.33 -3.26 8.03
N ILE A 167 4.09 -2.74 8.02
CA ILE A 167 3.51 -2.08 6.85
C ILE A 167 4.27 -0.80 6.51
N GLN A 168 4.59 0.04 7.50
CA GLN A 168 5.36 1.25 7.28
C GLN A 168 6.73 0.95 6.64
N MET A 169 7.41 -0.08 7.13
CA MET A 169 8.72 -0.52 6.62
C MET A 169 8.62 -1.21 5.25
N LEU A 170 7.50 -1.88 4.96
CA LEU A 170 7.20 -2.45 3.66
C LEU A 170 7.04 -1.35 2.62
N VAL A 171 6.13 -0.41 2.89
CA VAL A 171 5.75 0.60 1.89
C VAL A 171 6.84 1.66 1.69
N SER A 172 7.76 1.87 2.64
CA SER A 172 8.90 2.78 2.47
C SER A 172 9.90 2.35 1.37
N TYR A 173 9.79 1.11 0.88
CA TYR A 173 10.60 0.60 -0.24
C TYR A 173 9.95 0.83 -1.61
N TYR A 174 8.65 1.15 -1.65
CA TYR A 174 7.91 1.39 -2.88
C TYR A 174 7.67 2.89 -3.05
N PRO A 175 7.89 3.48 -4.24
CA PRO A 175 7.48 4.86 -4.48
C PRO A 175 5.97 4.97 -4.33
N GLN A 176 5.47 5.92 -3.55
CA GLN A 176 4.03 6.02 -3.31
C GLN A 176 3.27 6.39 -4.59
N VAL A 177 3.85 7.29 -5.40
CA VAL A 177 3.32 7.68 -6.70
C VAL A 177 4.43 7.62 -7.73
N ILE A 178 4.15 6.94 -8.84
CA ILE A 178 5.00 6.88 -10.01
C ILE A 178 4.34 7.72 -11.10
N MET A 179 5.06 8.73 -11.60
CA MET A 179 4.60 9.60 -12.67
C MET A 179 5.14 9.09 -14.00
N HIS A 180 4.25 8.61 -14.85
CA HIS A 180 4.61 8.18 -16.19
C HIS A 180 4.53 9.35 -17.16
N THR A 181 5.31 9.26 -18.23
CA THR A 181 5.29 10.22 -19.33
C THR A 181 5.06 9.46 -20.63
N THR A 182 4.07 9.88 -21.41
CA THR A 182 3.81 9.33 -22.75
C THR A 182 4.80 9.92 -23.77
N GLU A 183 4.88 9.32 -24.96
CA GLU A 183 5.70 9.86 -26.06
C GLU A 183 5.31 11.29 -26.45
N ASN A 184 4.04 11.65 -26.26
CA ASN A 184 3.51 12.99 -26.55
C ASN A 184 3.76 14.00 -25.40
N GLY A 185 4.50 13.60 -24.36
CA GLY A 185 4.82 14.45 -23.21
C GLY A 185 3.69 14.59 -22.19
N GLU A 186 2.62 13.79 -22.29
CA GLU A 186 1.55 13.80 -21.30
C GLU A 186 1.93 12.98 -20.07
N TYR A 187 1.59 13.48 -18.89
CA TYR A 187 1.82 12.79 -17.64
C TYR A 187 0.57 12.03 -17.20
N PHE A 188 0.78 10.89 -16.55
CA PHE A 188 -0.29 10.21 -15.83
C PHE A 188 0.22 9.53 -14.56
N PRO A 189 -0.54 9.57 -13.47
CA PRO A 189 -0.12 9.02 -12.18
C PRO A 189 -0.43 7.54 -12.04
N GLN A 190 0.47 6.82 -11.37
CA GLN A 190 0.25 5.50 -10.79
C GLN A 190 0.46 5.61 -9.27
N ILE A 191 -0.61 5.52 -8.49
CA ILE A 191 -0.50 5.37 -7.03
C ILE A 191 -0.24 3.90 -6.74
N THR A 192 0.93 3.55 -6.22
CA THR A 192 1.27 2.15 -5.93
C THR A 192 0.48 1.65 -4.72
N TYR A 193 0.42 2.41 -3.64
CA TYR A 193 -0.30 2.07 -2.42
C TYR A 193 -0.97 3.27 -1.74
N LEU A 194 -2.07 2.98 -1.04
CA LEU A 194 -2.69 3.87 -0.06
C LEU A 194 -2.77 3.19 1.30
N VAL A 195 -2.36 3.88 2.36
CA VAL A 195 -2.58 3.42 3.74
C VAL A 195 -3.68 4.26 4.36
N VAL A 196 -4.78 3.60 4.74
CA VAL A 196 -5.96 4.23 5.35
C VAL A 196 -6.11 3.70 6.77
N ASN A 197 -5.83 4.56 7.73
CA ASN A 197 -6.02 4.24 9.15
C ASN A 197 -7.49 4.39 9.52
N CYS A 198 -8.12 3.28 9.92
CA CYS A 198 -9.53 3.28 10.28
C CYS A 198 -9.74 3.97 11.64
N ILE A 199 -10.79 4.80 11.75
CA ILE A 199 -11.07 5.58 12.96
C ILE A 199 -12.08 4.82 13.84
N PRO A 200 -11.97 4.83 15.19
CA PRO A 200 -12.95 4.21 16.07
C PRO A 200 -14.38 4.68 15.82
N ASN A 201 -15.33 3.74 15.77
CA ASN A 201 -16.76 4.00 15.54
C ASN A 201 -17.06 4.74 14.22
N SER A 202 -16.14 4.66 13.25
CA SER A 202 -16.35 5.21 11.92
C SER A 202 -17.26 4.30 11.09
N ASN A 203 -18.08 4.93 10.25
CA ASN A 203 -18.91 4.25 9.26
C ASN A 203 -18.23 4.27 7.88
N PHE A 204 -18.86 3.64 6.88
CA PHE A 204 -18.30 3.60 5.52
C PHE A 204 -18.20 4.97 4.85
N SER A 205 -19.00 5.96 5.25
CA SER A 205 -18.84 7.33 4.73
C SER A 205 -17.49 7.89 5.14
N ALA A 206 -17.17 7.79 6.44
CA ALA A 206 -15.89 8.24 6.97
C ALA A 206 -14.71 7.44 6.38
N LEU A 207 -14.91 6.16 6.08
CA LEU A 207 -13.91 5.35 5.37
C LEU A 207 -13.63 5.89 3.95
N TYR A 208 -14.67 6.18 3.17
CA TYR A 208 -14.50 6.77 1.84
C TYR A 208 -13.86 8.15 1.90
N ASP A 209 -14.23 8.97 2.88
CA ASP A 209 -13.58 10.26 3.13
C ASP A 209 -12.08 10.07 3.45
N GLY A 210 -11.73 9.05 4.24
CA GLY A 210 -10.35 8.67 4.55
C GLY A 210 -9.55 8.16 3.36
N ILE A 211 -10.19 7.45 2.41
CA ILE A 211 -9.53 7.09 1.13
C ILE A 211 -9.23 8.36 0.32
N GLY A 212 -10.17 9.31 0.26
CA GLY A 212 -9.96 10.61 -0.38
C GLY A 212 -8.77 11.38 0.19
N ASP A 213 -8.68 11.42 1.52
CA ASP A 213 -7.57 12.07 2.24
C ASP A 213 -6.24 11.36 1.97
N ALA A 214 -6.24 10.03 1.90
CA ALA A 214 -5.06 9.26 1.52
C ALA A 214 -4.60 9.55 0.07
N ILE A 215 -5.53 9.76 -0.87
CA ILE A 215 -5.23 10.16 -2.25
C ILE A 215 -4.60 11.55 -2.27
N ASP A 216 -5.22 12.54 -1.59
CA ASP A 216 -4.68 13.90 -1.52
C ASP A 216 -3.25 13.90 -0.96
N LYS A 217 -3.00 13.14 0.12
CA LYS A 217 -1.67 12.99 0.72
C LYS A 217 -0.66 12.30 -0.19
N ALA A 218 -1.08 11.25 -0.90
CA ALA A 218 -0.21 10.53 -1.84
C ALA A 218 0.23 11.45 -2.99
N LEU A 219 -0.70 12.24 -3.53
CA LEU A 219 -0.45 13.17 -4.63
C LEU A 219 0.14 14.51 -4.17
N GLY A 220 0.52 14.67 -2.91
CA GLY A 220 1.14 15.89 -2.40
C GLY A 220 0.22 17.12 -2.37
N ASN A 221 -1.10 16.94 -2.43
CA ASN A 221 -2.07 18.02 -2.37
C ASN A 221 -2.19 18.56 -0.93
N ILE A 222 -1.58 19.72 -0.67
CA ILE A 222 -1.66 20.43 0.61
C ILE A 222 -3.08 20.93 0.87
N LYS A 223 -3.72 21.47 -0.17
CA LYS A 223 -5.15 21.80 -0.15
C LYS A 223 -5.94 20.58 -0.61
N PRO A 224 -6.81 19.98 0.23
CA PRO A 224 -7.50 18.76 -0.16
C PRO A 224 -8.49 19.00 -1.30
N ILE A 225 -8.40 18.18 -2.35
CA ILE A 225 -9.25 18.24 -3.54
C ILE A 225 -10.17 17.03 -3.57
N TYR A 226 -9.58 15.82 -3.51
CA TYR A 226 -10.30 14.57 -3.69
C TYR A 226 -11.17 14.23 -2.48
N SER A 227 -10.62 14.37 -1.28
CA SER A 227 -11.40 14.24 -0.04
C SER A 227 -12.56 15.25 0.01
N ALA A 228 -12.32 16.50 -0.38
CA ALA A 228 -13.35 17.54 -0.40
C ALA A 228 -14.47 17.26 -1.41
N GLU A 229 -14.14 16.66 -2.55
CA GLU A 229 -15.14 16.18 -3.52
C GLU A 229 -16.00 15.05 -2.95
N ILE A 230 -15.40 14.07 -2.27
CA ILE A 230 -16.12 12.95 -1.66
C ILE A 230 -17.02 13.43 -0.52
N MET A 231 -16.54 14.35 0.33
CA MET A 231 -17.32 14.90 1.45
C MET A 231 -18.60 15.60 1.00
N LYS A 232 -18.63 16.19 -0.20
CA LYS A 232 -19.83 16.84 -0.77
C LYS A 232 -20.92 15.84 -1.17
N ILE A 233 -20.58 14.57 -1.36
CA ILE A 233 -21.52 13.53 -1.80
C ILE A 233 -22.32 13.01 -0.60
N ARG A 234 -23.65 12.96 -0.75
CA ARG A 234 -24.57 12.62 0.35
C ARG A 234 -24.78 11.12 0.56
N THR A 235 -24.76 10.32 -0.51
CA THR A 235 -25.11 8.88 -0.45
C THR A 235 -23.86 8.01 -0.49
N LEU A 236 -23.89 6.89 0.25
CA LEU A 236 -22.77 5.94 0.29
C LEU A 236 -22.48 5.33 -1.09
N GLY A 237 -23.52 4.99 -1.84
CA GLY A 237 -23.37 4.45 -3.19
C GLY A 237 -22.66 5.43 -4.13
N ALA A 238 -23.02 6.71 -4.11
CA ALA A 238 -22.35 7.72 -4.93
C ALA A 238 -20.91 7.99 -4.47
N LYS A 239 -20.62 7.92 -3.16
CA LYS A 239 -19.23 7.96 -2.65
C LYS A 239 -18.42 6.79 -3.18
N ALA A 240 -18.99 5.57 -3.15
CA ALA A 240 -18.34 4.39 -3.68
C ALA A 240 -18.04 4.50 -5.19
N GLU A 241 -18.96 5.06 -5.98
CA GLU A 241 -18.70 5.33 -7.40
C GLU A 241 -17.59 6.36 -7.61
N ARG A 242 -17.55 7.43 -6.80
CA ARG A 242 -16.47 8.42 -6.89
C ARG A 242 -15.11 7.81 -6.53
N ILE A 243 -15.05 6.95 -5.52
CA ILE A 243 -13.83 6.22 -5.19
C ILE A 243 -13.42 5.27 -6.32
N ARG A 244 -14.38 4.57 -6.94
CA ARG A 244 -14.12 3.75 -8.13
C ARG A 244 -13.49 4.57 -9.25
N GLU A 245 -14.04 5.74 -9.56
CA GLU A 245 -13.48 6.66 -10.56
C GLU A 245 -12.04 7.07 -10.22
N TYR A 246 -11.74 7.36 -8.95
CA TYR A 246 -10.38 7.69 -8.54
C TYR A 246 -9.41 6.50 -8.59
N VAL A 247 -9.86 5.30 -8.25
CA VAL A 247 -9.06 4.08 -8.39
C VAL A 247 -8.60 3.88 -9.84
N GLU A 248 -9.50 4.11 -10.80
CA GLU A 248 -9.20 3.99 -12.23
C GLU A 248 -8.36 5.17 -12.74
N LYS A 249 -8.70 6.39 -12.32
CA LYS A 249 -7.99 7.62 -12.69
C LYS A 249 -6.53 7.64 -12.25
N PHE A 250 -6.25 7.18 -11.02
CA PHE A 250 -4.91 7.20 -10.45
C PHE A 250 -4.18 5.87 -10.52
N ALA A 251 -4.75 4.89 -11.24
CA ALA A 251 -4.24 3.53 -11.34
C ALA A 251 -3.79 2.95 -9.98
N ILE A 252 -4.66 3.10 -8.96
CA ILE A 252 -4.32 2.73 -7.58
C ILE A 252 -4.04 1.23 -7.53
N GLY A 253 -2.85 0.84 -7.07
CA GLY A 253 -2.40 -0.56 -7.02
C GLY A 253 -3.03 -1.34 -5.88
N ILE A 254 -2.86 -0.86 -4.65
CA ILE A 254 -3.39 -1.49 -3.43
C ILE A 254 -3.88 -0.46 -2.41
N ILE A 255 -4.99 -0.77 -1.72
CA ILE A 255 -5.49 0.00 -0.59
C ILE A 255 -5.35 -0.85 0.68
N ILE A 256 -4.56 -0.37 1.64
CA ILE A 256 -4.29 -1.01 2.92
C ILE A 256 -5.15 -0.35 4.00
N PHE A 257 -6.08 -1.10 4.56
CA PHE A 257 -6.91 -0.66 5.67
C PHE A 257 -6.29 -1.12 7.00
N ASP A 258 -5.68 -0.18 7.73
CA ASP A 258 -5.11 -0.47 9.05
C ASP A 258 -6.11 -0.22 10.18
N GLU A 259 -6.00 -1.01 11.25
CA GLU A 259 -6.91 -1.05 12.39
C GLU A 259 -8.39 -1.25 11.99
N ILE A 260 -8.64 -2.10 10.98
CA ILE A 260 -9.96 -2.32 10.37
C ILE A 260 -11.07 -2.75 11.37
N GLN A 261 -10.71 -3.34 12.52
CA GLN A 261 -11.67 -3.69 13.57
C GLN A 261 -12.40 -2.49 14.18
N LEU A 262 -11.86 -1.28 13.98
CA LEU A 262 -12.41 -0.01 14.46
C LEU A 262 -13.61 0.47 13.63
N ILE A 263 -13.79 -0.07 12.41
CA ILE A 263 -14.97 0.20 11.59
C ILE A 263 -16.18 -0.56 12.16
N ASP A 264 -17.31 0.13 12.17
CA ASP A 264 -18.57 -0.50 12.52
C ASP A 264 -19.26 -1.13 11.29
N PHE A 265 -19.35 -2.45 11.31
CA PHE A 265 -20.01 -3.27 10.28
C PHE A 265 -21.43 -3.72 10.66
N SER A 266 -22.01 -3.19 11.75
CA SER A 266 -23.20 -3.76 12.40
C SER A 266 -24.54 -3.22 11.91
N HIS A 267 -24.57 -2.14 11.12
CA HIS A 267 -25.82 -1.37 10.95
C HIS A 267 -26.58 -1.52 9.62
N THR A 268 -25.95 -1.82 8.47
CA THR A 268 -26.66 -1.96 7.17
C THR A 268 -25.91 -2.87 6.16
N ARG A 269 -26.61 -3.37 5.12
CA ARG A 269 -25.97 -4.09 3.99
C ARG A 269 -24.96 -3.21 3.24
N GLU A 270 -25.17 -1.89 3.22
CA GLU A 270 -24.25 -0.91 2.60
C GLU A 270 -22.99 -0.67 3.45
N ASN A 271 -23.08 -0.81 4.78
CA ASN A 271 -21.95 -0.78 5.71
C ASN A 271 -21.31 -2.17 5.89
N SER A 272 -21.26 -2.97 4.85
CA SER A 272 -20.70 -4.32 4.90
C SER A 272 -19.32 -4.36 4.28
N PHE A 273 -18.47 -5.26 4.77
CA PHE A 273 -17.19 -5.56 4.14
C PHE A 273 -17.35 -5.98 2.66
N ASP A 274 -18.53 -6.49 2.28
CA ASP A 274 -18.87 -6.79 0.88
C ASP A 274 -18.86 -5.54 -0.02
N SER A 275 -19.05 -4.33 0.51
CA SER A 275 -18.91 -3.07 -0.25
C SER A 275 -17.45 -2.83 -0.67
N LEU A 276 -16.48 -3.07 0.22
CA LEU A 276 -15.05 -3.00 -0.12
C LEU A 276 -14.66 -4.09 -1.13
N LEU A 277 -15.20 -5.29 -0.93
CA LEU A 277 -15.02 -6.37 -1.90
C LEU A 277 -15.65 -6.01 -3.24
N THR A 278 -16.77 -5.30 -3.28
CA THR A 278 -17.42 -4.86 -4.52
C THR A 278 -16.55 -3.85 -5.26
N LEU A 279 -15.95 -2.89 -4.55
CA LEU A 279 -14.98 -1.97 -5.12
C LEU A 279 -13.79 -2.72 -5.73
N SER A 280 -13.18 -3.65 -4.99
CA SER A 280 -12.10 -4.51 -5.48
C SER A 280 -12.52 -5.36 -6.68
N ASN A 281 -13.71 -5.96 -6.64
CA ASN A 281 -14.20 -6.80 -7.75
C ASN A 281 -14.44 -6.02 -9.05
N ARG A 282 -14.86 -4.75 -8.95
CA ARG A 282 -15.17 -3.91 -10.12
C ARG A 282 -13.92 -3.28 -10.73
N THR A 283 -13.04 -2.75 -9.88
CA THR A 283 -11.83 -2.03 -10.32
C THR A 283 -10.61 -2.93 -10.46
N LYS A 284 -10.67 -4.13 -9.89
CA LYS A 284 -9.53 -5.04 -9.70
C LYS A 284 -8.41 -4.45 -8.84
N VAL A 285 -8.73 -3.49 -7.98
CA VAL A 285 -7.79 -3.02 -6.94
C VAL A 285 -7.56 -4.06 -5.88
N ALA A 286 -6.29 -4.25 -5.52
CA ALA A 286 -5.94 -5.07 -4.39
C ALA A 286 -6.37 -4.36 -3.09
N THR A 287 -6.90 -5.14 -2.16
CA THR A 287 -7.29 -4.66 -0.84
C THR A 287 -6.50 -5.44 0.19
N ALA A 288 -5.74 -4.74 1.02
CA ALA A 288 -5.08 -5.32 2.18
C ALA A 288 -5.80 -4.91 3.46
N VAL A 289 -5.87 -5.84 4.40
CA VAL A 289 -6.54 -5.63 5.69
C VAL A 289 -5.54 -5.90 6.80
N VAL A 290 -5.39 -4.96 7.71
CA VAL A 290 -4.50 -5.08 8.87
C VAL A 290 -5.32 -4.87 10.13
N GLY A 291 -5.28 -5.85 11.04
CA GLY A 291 -6.14 -5.80 12.22
C GLY A 291 -5.92 -6.94 13.21
N THR A 292 -6.82 -7.02 14.17
CA THR A 292 -6.84 -8.08 15.20
C THR A 292 -7.64 -9.30 14.77
N GLU A 293 -7.55 -10.38 15.54
CA GLU A 293 -8.43 -11.56 15.37
C GLU A 293 -9.93 -11.18 15.51
N ASP A 294 -10.25 -10.13 16.28
CA ASP A 294 -11.62 -9.60 16.33
C ASP A 294 -12.05 -9.00 14.98
N ALA A 295 -11.12 -8.35 14.26
CA ALA A 295 -11.36 -7.88 12.90
C ALA A 295 -11.71 -9.06 11.99
N LYS A 296 -10.91 -10.12 12.06
CA LYS A 296 -11.12 -11.37 11.31
C LYS A 296 -12.52 -11.92 11.56
N ALA A 297 -12.95 -12.02 12.81
CA ALA A 297 -14.28 -12.51 13.16
C ALA A 297 -15.41 -11.62 12.61
N LYS A 298 -15.26 -10.28 12.65
CA LYS A 298 -16.25 -9.33 12.12
C LYS A 298 -16.35 -9.35 10.59
N MET A 299 -15.24 -9.56 9.90
CA MET A 299 -15.14 -9.50 8.45
C MET A 299 -15.50 -10.84 7.80
N PHE A 300 -15.03 -11.95 8.36
CA PHE A 300 -15.23 -13.28 7.79
C PHE A 300 -16.47 -13.99 8.34
N LYS A 301 -17.61 -13.28 8.33
CA LYS A 301 -18.90 -13.87 8.73
C LYS A 301 -19.32 -15.05 7.84
N THR A 302 -18.80 -15.11 6.60
CA THR A 302 -19.06 -16.21 5.67
C THR A 302 -17.75 -16.75 5.06
N LEU A 303 -17.74 -18.04 4.73
CA LEU A 303 -16.62 -18.68 4.01
C LEU A 303 -16.34 -18.02 2.65
N ARG A 304 -17.36 -17.41 2.02
CA ARG A 304 -17.24 -16.67 0.77
C ARG A 304 -16.38 -15.42 0.94
N THR A 305 -16.58 -14.69 2.03
CA THR A 305 -15.81 -13.50 2.38
C THR A 305 -14.37 -13.89 2.75
N ALA A 306 -14.19 -15.03 3.45
CA ALA A 306 -12.87 -15.57 3.83
C ALA A 306 -11.94 -15.83 2.65
N ARG A 307 -12.46 -16.42 1.58
CA ARG A 307 -11.67 -16.69 0.36
C ARG A 307 -11.32 -15.43 -0.45
N ARG A 308 -11.98 -14.30 -0.15
CA ARG A 308 -11.90 -13.05 -0.91
C ARG A 308 -11.06 -11.97 -0.24
N VAL A 309 -10.24 -12.29 0.76
CA VAL A 309 -9.28 -11.33 1.34
C VAL A 309 -7.84 -11.85 1.21
N GLY A 310 -7.65 -12.79 0.28
CA GLY A 310 -6.35 -13.30 -0.12
C GLY A 310 -5.64 -14.09 0.97
N ASN A 311 -4.31 -14.06 0.92
CA ASN A 311 -3.47 -14.77 1.89
C ASN A 311 -3.65 -14.18 3.31
N VAL A 312 -3.70 -15.03 4.34
CA VAL A 312 -3.82 -14.59 5.75
C VAL A 312 -2.48 -14.78 6.44
N ILE A 313 -1.76 -13.68 6.60
CA ILE A 313 -0.48 -13.60 7.29
C ILE A 313 -0.74 -13.47 8.80
N ASN A 314 -0.16 -14.38 9.58
CA ASN A 314 -0.27 -14.37 11.03
C ASN A 314 0.88 -13.56 11.65
N GLY A 315 0.56 -12.33 12.08
CA GLY A 315 1.52 -11.38 12.63
C GLY A 315 1.91 -11.62 14.09
N ASN A 316 1.43 -12.69 14.74
CA ASN A 316 1.72 -13.00 16.15
C ASN A 316 2.12 -14.47 16.37
N MET A 317 2.32 -15.25 15.31
CA MET A 317 2.66 -16.68 15.40
C MET A 317 3.95 -16.90 16.20
N TYR A 318 4.91 -15.99 16.04
CA TYR A 318 6.19 -16.01 16.75
C TYR A 318 6.05 -15.81 18.27
N CYS A 319 4.90 -15.34 18.77
CA CYS A 319 4.62 -15.25 20.21
C CYS A 319 4.08 -16.56 20.80
N ILE A 320 3.55 -17.45 19.97
CA ILE A 320 2.83 -18.68 20.41
C ILE A 320 3.74 -19.90 20.31
N VAL A 321 4.58 -19.95 19.29
CA VAL A 321 5.50 -21.06 19.05
C VAL A 321 6.68 -20.95 20.04
N ARG A 322 6.64 -21.78 21.10
CA ARG A 322 7.70 -21.89 22.14
C ARG A 322 8.98 -22.58 21.68
N THR A 323 9.03 -23.12 20.46
CA THR A 323 10.28 -23.63 19.89
C THR A 323 11.11 -22.45 19.43
N GLU A 324 11.97 -22.02 20.35
CA GLU A 324 13.15 -21.18 20.16
C GLU A 324 12.94 -19.96 19.27
N ILE A 325 12.95 -18.77 19.88
CA ILE A 325 13.57 -17.59 19.26
C ILE A 325 15.08 -17.92 19.19
N SER A 326 15.42 -18.87 18.33
CA SER A 326 16.77 -19.17 17.94
C SER A 326 17.11 -18.05 16.97
N PHE A 327 17.95 -17.12 17.42
CA PHE A 327 18.74 -16.23 16.56
C PHE A 327 19.73 -17.07 15.73
N THR A 328 19.25 -18.13 15.08
CA THR A 328 20.03 -19.00 14.21
C THR A 328 19.79 -18.54 12.79
N PHE A 329 20.25 -17.33 12.51
CA PHE A 329 20.50 -16.83 11.16
C PHE A 329 21.91 -16.25 11.16
N LEU A 330 22.90 -17.15 11.21
CA LEU A 330 24.29 -16.89 10.82
C LEU A 330 24.49 -17.40 9.40
#